data_AF-A0A8S9FR46-F1
#
_entry.id   AF-A0A8S9FR46-F1
#
_cell.length_a   1.000
_cell.length_b   1.000
_cell.length_c   1.000
_cell.angle_alpha   90.00
_cell.angle_beta   90.00
_cell.angle_gamma   90.00
#
_symmetry.space_group_name_H-M   'P 1'
#
loop_
_entity.id
_entity.type
_entity.pdbx_description
1 polymer ?
#
loop_
_entity_poly.entity_id
_entity_poly.type
_entity_poly.pdbx_seq_one_letter_code
_entity_poly.pdbx_strand_id
1 'polypeptide(L)'
;MADPSPPTSLIDSRSGFCKANSTFYTKRNPLGLPANPSLDVTTFISSQPHRGTTAFIDAATGHSLSFSDLWRAVDRVAECLHHDVGIRRGDVVLILSPNSIYIPVVCLSVMSLGAVVTTANTLNTAGEISRQIADSNPTLAFTTVQLASKLPVGISIVLTEDERVEPTRGVVGAVSEMMKKEPRGQRVRDRVHQDDTAVMLYSSGTTGPSKGVLSSHGNLTAYVARMVTETSARDIHLHRPDVPHIRTTNIRYGHRSHRFDGGDPQEIRAQRHDGSGGEV
;
A
#
# COMPACT_ATOMS: atom_id res chain seq x y z
N MET A 1 -4.68 25.25 -12.16
CA MET A 1 -6.12 25.22 -12.48
C MET A 1 -6.34 24.05 -13.41
N ALA A 2 -7.10 23.03 -13.00
CA ALA A 2 -7.53 21.98 -13.92
C ALA A 2 -8.56 22.58 -14.88
N ASP A 3 -8.40 22.32 -16.18
CA ASP A 3 -9.38 22.72 -17.19
C ASP A 3 -10.72 22.01 -16.89
N PRO A 4 -11.87 22.71 -16.84
CA PRO A 4 -13.14 22.06 -16.55
C PRO A 4 -13.41 20.95 -17.57
N SER A 5 -13.85 19.79 -17.07
CA SER A 5 -14.22 18.65 -17.90
C SER A 5 -15.21 19.08 -19.00
N PRO A 6 -15.00 18.69 -20.27
CA PRO A 6 -15.90 19.06 -21.35
C PRO A 6 -17.30 18.48 -21.12
N PRO A 7 -18.35 19.10 -21.68
CA PRO A 7 -19.69 18.54 -21.66
C PRO A 7 -19.69 17.07 -22.12
N THR A 8 -20.42 16.21 -21.41
CA THR A 8 -20.46 14.77 -21.67
C THR A 8 -20.93 14.43 -23.09
N SER A 9 -21.66 15.34 -23.73
CA SER A 9 -22.11 15.23 -25.13
C SER A 9 -20.97 15.25 -26.16
N LEU A 10 -19.78 15.75 -25.79
CA LEU A 10 -18.60 15.77 -26.66
C LEU A 10 -17.73 14.52 -26.54
N ILE A 11 -18.06 13.63 -25.59
CA ILE A 11 -17.33 12.40 -25.29
C ILE A 11 -18.02 11.24 -25.98
N ASP A 12 -17.32 10.55 -26.87
CA ASP A 12 -17.84 9.32 -27.49
C ASP A 12 -18.06 8.24 -26.41
N SER A 13 -19.29 7.77 -26.25
CA SER A 13 -19.66 6.87 -25.15
C SER A 13 -19.08 5.46 -25.27
N ARG A 14 -18.66 5.03 -26.47
CA ARG A 14 -18.07 3.69 -26.69
C ARG A 14 -16.59 3.66 -26.35
N SER A 15 -15.86 4.68 -26.80
CA SER A 15 -14.41 4.79 -26.68
C SER A 15 -13.96 5.65 -25.49
N GLY A 16 -14.81 6.57 -25.01
CA GLY A 16 -14.45 7.61 -24.04
C GLY A 16 -13.65 8.76 -24.65
N PHE A 17 -13.44 8.78 -25.97
CA PHE A 17 -12.63 9.80 -26.63
C PHE A 17 -13.40 11.09 -26.87
N CYS A 18 -12.84 12.24 -26.47
CA CYS A 18 -13.36 13.55 -26.81
C CYS A 18 -12.57 14.15 -27.98
N LYS A 19 -13.22 14.31 -29.14
CA LYS A 19 -12.57 14.88 -30.33
C LYS A 19 -12.15 16.34 -30.14
N ALA A 20 -12.88 17.10 -29.33
CA ALA A 20 -12.66 18.54 -29.16
C ALA A 20 -11.32 18.87 -28.49
N ASN A 21 -10.81 17.99 -27.63
CA ASN A 21 -9.53 18.18 -26.93
C ASN A 21 -8.60 16.97 -27.00
N SER A 22 -8.91 16.00 -27.87
CA SER A 22 -8.12 14.78 -28.09
C SER A 22 -7.77 14.01 -26.81
N THR A 23 -8.64 14.09 -25.79
CA THR A 23 -8.44 13.45 -24.48
C THR A 23 -9.38 12.26 -24.30
N PHE A 24 -8.89 11.19 -23.68
CA PHE A 24 -9.71 10.06 -23.26
C PHE A 24 -10.25 10.28 -21.85
N TYR A 25 -11.57 10.14 -21.69
CA TYR A 25 -12.27 10.22 -20.42
C TYR A 25 -12.73 8.85 -19.97
N THR A 26 -12.79 8.65 -18.66
CA THR A 26 -13.35 7.41 -18.12
C THR A 26 -14.83 7.29 -18.51
N LYS A 27 -15.23 6.10 -18.97
CA LYS A 27 -16.63 5.78 -19.29
C LYS A 27 -17.48 5.48 -18.06
N ARG A 28 -16.84 5.40 -16.90
CA ARG A 28 -17.47 5.10 -15.62
C ARG A 28 -17.99 6.40 -15.01
N ASN A 29 -19.02 6.30 -14.19
CA ASN A 29 -19.58 7.46 -13.51
C ASN A 29 -18.50 8.18 -12.67
N PRO A 30 -18.54 9.52 -12.64
CA PRO A 30 -17.74 10.31 -11.71
C PRO A 30 -17.99 9.84 -10.27
N LEU A 31 -16.93 9.77 -9.46
CA LEU A 31 -17.09 9.54 -8.03
C LEU A 31 -17.30 10.86 -7.31
N GLY A 32 -18.27 10.85 -6.39
CA GLY A 32 -18.30 11.83 -5.30
C GLY A 32 -17.16 11.55 -4.33
N LEU A 33 -16.17 12.42 -4.29
CA LEU A 33 -15.12 12.39 -3.27
C LEU A 33 -15.60 13.14 -2.03
N PRO A 34 -15.13 12.76 -0.82
CA PRO A 34 -15.54 13.42 0.41
C PRO A 34 -15.13 14.90 0.38
N ALA A 35 -16.12 15.78 0.62
CA ALA A 35 -15.90 17.23 0.61
C ALA A 35 -15.18 17.76 1.85
N ASN A 36 -15.10 16.97 2.94
CA ASN A 36 -14.44 17.39 4.17
C ASN A 36 -12.91 17.42 3.98
N PRO A 37 -12.27 18.60 3.96
CA PRO A 37 -10.83 18.72 3.71
C PRO A 37 -9.98 18.19 4.88
N SER A 38 -10.58 17.92 6.04
CA SER A 38 -9.92 17.37 7.24
C SER A 38 -10.24 15.88 7.45
N LEU A 39 -10.56 15.16 6.37
CA LEU A 39 -10.75 13.72 6.40
C LEU A 39 -9.48 13.02 5.93
N ASP A 40 -8.80 12.31 6.82
CA ASP A 40 -7.69 11.45 6.46
C ASP A 40 -8.18 10.14 5.83
N VAL A 41 -7.26 9.50 5.10
CA VAL A 41 -7.55 8.24 4.38
C VAL A 41 -7.90 7.08 5.33
N THR A 42 -7.31 7.02 6.53
CA THR A 42 -7.58 5.94 7.49
C THR A 42 -9.01 6.06 8.02
N THR A 43 -9.44 7.27 8.41
CA THR A 43 -10.82 7.55 8.80
C THR A 43 -11.78 7.30 7.64
N PHE A 44 -11.44 7.72 6.41
CA PHE A 44 -12.25 7.42 5.23
C PHE A 44 -12.44 5.90 5.04
N ILE A 45 -11.37 5.09 5.11
CA ILE A 45 -11.42 3.63 4.97
C ILE A 45 -12.28 3.01 6.08
N SER A 46 -12.07 3.41 7.35
CA SER A 46 -12.81 2.85 8.49
C SER A 46 -14.30 3.20 8.48
N SER A 47 -14.68 4.29 7.82
CA SER A 47 -16.10 4.66 7.65
C SER A 47 -16.81 3.87 6.55
N GLN A 48 -16.08 3.15 5.69
CA GLN A 48 -16.69 2.35 4.63
C GLN A 48 -17.33 1.07 5.19
N PRO A 49 -18.43 0.59 4.61
CA PRO A 49 -19.03 -0.67 5.03
C PRO A 49 -18.07 -1.83 4.71
N HIS A 50 -17.59 -2.49 5.75
CA HIS A 50 -16.81 -3.71 5.62
C HIS A 50 -17.74 -4.92 5.51
N ARG A 51 -17.50 -5.79 4.53
CA ARG A 51 -18.28 -7.03 4.34
C ARG A 51 -17.52 -8.20 4.93
N GLY A 52 -18.20 -9.01 5.75
CA GLY A 52 -17.58 -10.09 6.51
C GLY A 52 -16.91 -9.62 7.79
N THR A 53 -16.28 -10.54 8.51
CA THR A 53 -15.64 -10.27 9.80
C THR A 53 -14.12 -10.12 9.66
N THR A 54 -13.50 -10.86 8.75
CA THR A 54 -12.04 -10.91 8.56
C THR A 54 -11.55 -9.80 7.63
N ALA A 55 -10.54 -9.04 8.08
CA ALA A 55 -9.85 -8.01 7.30
C ALA A 55 -8.60 -8.55 6.60
N PHE A 56 -7.73 -9.24 7.34
CA PHE A 56 -6.47 -9.79 6.83
C PHE A 56 -6.27 -11.24 7.26
N ILE A 57 -5.60 -12.02 6.42
CA ILE A 57 -5.18 -13.38 6.71
C ILE A 57 -3.71 -13.48 6.33
N ASP A 58 -2.89 -13.92 7.28
CA ASP A 58 -1.54 -14.39 7.01
C ASP A 58 -1.63 -15.76 6.33
N ALA A 59 -1.24 -15.83 5.06
CA ALA A 59 -1.33 -17.08 4.30
C ALA A 59 -0.37 -18.17 4.80
N ALA A 60 0.75 -17.80 5.42
CA ALA A 60 1.75 -18.74 5.89
C ALA A 60 1.35 -19.36 7.25
N THR A 61 0.78 -18.56 8.14
CA THR A 61 0.42 -19.02 9.50
C THR A 61 -1.06 -19.34 9.67
N GLY A 62 -1.92 -18.86 8.76
CA GLY A 62 -3.38 -18.92 8.90
C GLY A 62 -3.94 -17.94 9.93
N HIS A 63 -3.09 -17.17 10.60
CA HIS A 63 -3.54 -16.15 11.54
C HIS A 63 -4.36 -15.09 10.82
N SER A 64 -5.46 -14.65 11.43
CA SER A 64 -6.37 -13.69 10.81
C SER A 64 -6.71 -12.55 11.75
N LEU A 65 -6.88 -11.37 11.18
CA LEU A 65 -7.25 -10.16 11.88
C LEU A 65 -8.66 -9.77 11.46
N SER A 66 -9.60 -9.64 12.41
CA SER A 66 -10.94 -9.12 12.11
C SER A 66 -10.91 -7.62 11.83
N PHE A 67 -11.92 -7.07 11.15
CA PHE A 67 -12.05 -5.62 11.00
C PHE A 67 -12.11 -4.90 12.36
N SER A 68 -12.78 -5.51 13.35
CA SER A 68 -12.85 -4.93 14.69
C SER A 68 -11.49 -4.91 15.38
N ASP A 69 -10.68 -5.96 15.19
CA ASP A 69 -9.34 -6.04 15.78
C ASP A 69 -8.35 -5.15 15.04
N LEU A 70 -8.49 -5.01 13.72
CA LEU A 70 -7.73 -4.06 12.91
C LEU A 70 -7.90 -2.64 13.45
N TRP A 71 -9.14 -2.17 13.63
CA TRP A 71 -9.37 -0.79 14.06
C TRP A 71 -8.91 -0.54 15.50
N ARG A 72 -9.11 -1.50 16.41
CA ARG A 72 -8.53 -1.43 17.77
C ARG A 72 -7.02 -1.39 17.74
N ALA A 73 -6.39 -2.22 16.91
CA ALA A 73 -4.94 -2.26 16.74
C ALA A 73 -4.40 -0.94 16.18
N VAL A 74 -5.08 -0.36 15.20
CA VAL A 74 -4.72 0.95 14.62
C VAL A 74 -4.77 2.05 15.68
N ASP A 75 -5.86 2.15 16.46
CA ASP A 75 -5.96 3.16 17.51
C ASP A 75 -4.86 2.96 18.59
N ARG A 76 -4.61 1.73 19.02
CA ARG A 76 -3.57 1.42 20.04
C ARG A 76 -2.16 1.71 19.56
N VAL A 77 -1.83 1.31 18.33
CA VAL A 77 -0.51 1.57 17.74
C VAL A 77 -0.32 3.06 17.50
N ALA A 78 -1.34 3.78 17.01
CA ALA A 78 -1.29 5.23 16.86
C ALA A 78 -1.05 5.95 18.21
N GLU A 79 -1.74 5.55 19.28
CA GLU A 79 -1.50 6.10 20.62
C GLU A 79 -0.07 5.82 21.13
N CYS A 80 0.45 4.61 20.93
CA CYS A 80 1.84 4.27 21.30
C CYS A 80 2.85 5.12 20.51
N LEU A 81 2.65 5.24 19.20
CA LEU A 81 3.53 6.03 18.34
C LEU A 81 3.51 7.51 18.72
N HIS A 82 2.34 8.07 19.02
CA HIS A 82 2.23 9.46 19.40
C HIS A 82 2.79 9.75 20.81
N HIS A 83 2.43 8.94 21.81
CA HIS A 83 2.76 9.24 23.21
C HIS A 83 4.09 8.66 23.68
N ASP A 84 4.45 7.45 23.24
CA ASP A 84 5.64 6.75 23.73
C ASP A 84 6.85 6.98 22.81
N VAL A 85 6.62 6.98 21.48
CA VAL A 85 7.70 7.19 20.49
C VAL A 85 7.85 8.67 20.12
N GLY A 86 6.76 9.44 20.16
CA GLY A 86 6.79 10.88 19.87
C GLY A 86 6.52 11.26 18.42
N ILE A 87 5.93 10.36 17.61
CA ILE A 87 5.57 10.65 16.21
C ILE A 87 4.53 11.77 16.12
N ARG A 88 4.72 12.69 15.17
CA ARG A 88 3.86 13.84 14.89
C ARG A 88 3.50 13.90 13.41
N ARG A 89 2.48 14.71 13.10
CA ARG A 89 2.09 15.05 11.73
C ARG A 89 3.30 15.57 10.94
N GLY A 90 3.51 15.00 9.75
CA GLY A 90 4.63 15.32 8.86
C GLY A 90 5.90 14.52 9.09
N ASP A 91 6.04 13.80 10.20
CA ASP A 91 7.18 12.90 10.41
C ASP A 91 7.18 11.78 9.37
N VAL A 92 8.36 11.40 8.89
CA VAL A 92 8.51 10.28 7.95
C VAL A 92 8.81 9.00 8.73
N VAL A 93 8.08 7.95 8.40
CA VAL A 93 8.22 6.62 9.00
C VAL A 93 8.57 5.62 7.91
N LEU A 94 9.73 4.98 8.04
CA LEU A 94 10.20 3.95 7.12
C LEU A 94 9.64 2.58 7.50
N ILE A 95 9.19 1.81 6.51
CA ILE A 95 8.87 0.38 6.66
C ILE A 95 9.86 -0.41 5.80
N LEU A 96 10.73 -1.17 6.46
CA LEU A 96 11.65 -2.13 5.87
C LEU A 96 11.34 -3.51 6.42
N SER A 97 10.27 -4.13 5.93
CA SER A 97 9.81 -5.44 6.40
C SER A 97 9.25 -6.24 5.24
N PRO A 98 9.34 -7.59 5.27
CA PRO A 98 8.51 -8.43 4.42
C PRO A 98 7.02 -8.19 4.68
N ASN A 99 6.18 -8.69 3.78
CA ASN A 99 4.73 -8.65 3.95
C ASN A 99 4.33 -9.44 5.21
N SER A 100 3.58 -8.80 6.09
CA SER A 100 2.98 -9.41 7.28
C SER A 100 1.67 -8.71 7.64
N ILE A 101 0.90 -9.31 8.53
CA ILE A 101 -0.36 -8.71 9.04
C ILE A 101 -0.14 -7.41 9.82
N TYR A 102 1.09 -7.13 10.25
CA TYR A 102 1.44 -5.90 10.96
C TYR A 102 1.52 -4.70 10.02
N ILE A 103 1.86 -4.90 8.74
CA ILE A 103 2.09 -3.80 7.80
C ILE A 103 0.83 -2.95 7.58
N PRO A 104 -0.38 -3.52 7.34
CA PRO A 104 -1.59 -2.71 7.26
C PRO A 104 -1.89 -1.92 8.53
N VAL A 105 -1.67 -2.51 9.71
CA VAL A 105 -1.87 -1.84 11.01
C VAL A 105 -0.93 -0.64 11.12
N VAL A 106 0.36 -0.82 10.84
CA VAL A 106 1.37 0.23 10.89
C VAL A 106 1.03 1.35 9.91
N CYS A 107 0.75 1.04 8.65
CA CYS A 107 0.42 2.04 7.63
C CYS A 107 -0.78 2.89 8.05
N LEU A 108 -1.88 2.26 8.47
CA LEU A 108 -3.10 2.96 8.87
C LEU A 108 -2.88 3.81 10.14
N SER A 109 -2.10 3.31 11.10
CA SER A 109 -1.76 4.03 12.33
C SER A 109 -0.95 5.29 12.04
N VAL A 110 0.14 5.15 11.27
CA VAL A 110 1.02 6.28 10.89
C VAL A 110 0.23 7.33 10.11
N MET A 111 -0.55 6.91 9.11
CA MET A 111 -1.39 7.83 8.34
C MET A 111 -2.46 8.52 9.20
N SER A 112 -3.03 7.84 10.20
CA SER A 112 -4.02 8.45 11.11
C SER A 112 -3.43 9.58 11.98
N LEU A 113 -2.11 9.57 12.20
CA LEU A 113 -1.38 10.64 12.88
C LEU A 113 -0.97 11.79 11.94
N GLY A 114 -1.26 11.67 10.64
CA GLY A 114 -0.78 12.59 9.60
C GLY A 114 0.73 12.49 9.36
N ALA A 115 1.36 11.41 9.81
CA ALA A 115 2.73 11.08 9.48
C ALA A 115 2.81 10.39 8.11
N VAL A 116 3.98 10.44 7.48
CA VAL A 116 4.22 9.97 6.12
C VAL A 116 4.81 8.58 6.14
N VAL A 117 4.14 7.62 5.50
CA VAL A 117 4.67 6.27 5.32
C VAL A 117 5.61 6.25 4.11
N THR A 118 6.84 5.77 4.30
CA THR A 118 7.72 5.36 3.20
C THR A 118 8.09 3.89 3.34
N THR A 119 8.31 3.20 2.22
CA THR A 119 8.70 1.79 2.21
C THR A 119 10.03 1.61 1.49
N ALA A 120 10.82 0.65 1.95
CA ALA A 120 12.02 0.21 1.24
C ALA A 120 11.91 -1.28 0.93
N ASN A 121 12.48 -1.68 -0.20
CA ASN A 121 12.54 -3.09 -0.59
C ASN A 121 13.53 -3.83 0.33
N THR A 122 13.10 -4.95 0.89
CA THR A 122 13.94 -5.80 1.75
C THR A 122 15.12 -6.41 1.00
N LEU A 123 15.04 -6.53 -0.33
CA LEU A 123 16.12 -7.00 -1.20
C LEU A 123 17.17 -5.93 -1.50
N ASN A 124 16.89 -4.65 -1.23
CA ASN A 124 17.88 -3.60 -1.44
C ASN A 124 19.08 -3.80 -0.51
N THR A 125 20.23 -3.36 -0.99
CA THR A 125 21.48 -3.32 -0.23
C THR A 125 21.40 -2.27 0.88
N ALA A 126 22.23 -2.40 1.92
CA ALA A 126 22.31 -1.40 2.99
C ALA A 126 22.69 0.00 2.44
N GLY A 127 23.49 0.08 1.38
CA GLY A 127 23.86 1.35 0.74
C GLY A 127 22.69 2.03 0.02
N GLU A 128 21.85 1.27 -0.67
CA GLU A 128 20.63 1.80 -1.31
C GLU A 128 19.61 2.27 -0.28
N ILE A 129 19.41 1.49 0.79
CA ILE A 129 18.55 1.85 1.91
C ILE A 129 19.08 3.12 2.61
N SER A 130 20.38 3.20 2.85
CA SER A 130 21.01 4.39 3.46
C SER A 130 20.82 5.64 2.60
N ARG A 131 20.88 5.51 1.27
CA ARG A 131 20.62 6.63 0.35
C ARG A 131 19.16 7.08 0.40
N GLN A 132 18.22 6.13 0.47
CA GLN A 132 16.81 6.45 0.66
C GLN A 132 16.57 7.13 2.02
N ILE A 133 17.18 6.64 3.09
CA ILE A 133 17.08 7.24 4.44
C ILE A 133 17.66 8.65 4.45
N ALA A 134 18.78 8.89 3.76
CA ALA A 134 19.37 10.23 3.67
C ALA A 134 18.47 11.23 2.92
N ASP A 135 17.69 10.76 1.93
CA ASP A 135 16.75 11.59 1.17
C ASP A 135 15.41 11.79 1.91
N SER A 136 14.90 10.73 2.56
CA SER A 136 13.59 10.73 3.24
C SER A 136 13.62 11.20 4.69
N ASN A 137 14.79 11.20 5.33
CA ASN A 137 15.02 11.57 6.72
C ASN A 137 13.97 11.02 7.73
N PRO A 138 13.76 9.69 7.81
CA PRO A 138 12.77 9.09 8.68
C PRO A 138 13.11 9.22 10.17
N THR A 139 12.11 9.55 10.98
CA THR A 139 12.19 9.63 12.45
C THR A 139 12.15 8.25 13.11
N LEU A 140 11.53 7.27 12.44
CA LEU A 140 11.31 5.91 12.93
C LEU A 140 11.37 4.90 11.78
N ALA A 141 11.86 3.70 12.05
CA ALA A 141 11.77 2.56 11.15
C ALA A 141 11.01 1.39 11.79
N PHE A 142 10.14 0.78 10.99
CA PHE A 142 9.56 -0.53 11.26
C PHE A 142 10.32 -1.59 10.47
N THR A 143 10.83 -2.62 11.14
CA THR A 143 11.62 -3.66 10.49
C THR A 143 11.61 -4.98 11.27
N THR A 144 12.24 -6.01 10.72
CA THR A 144 12.53 -7.25 11.43
C THR A 144 13.97 -7.24 11.96
N VAL A 145 14.27 -8.10 12.91
CA VAL A 145 15.59 -8.25 13.54
C VAL A 145 16.67 -8.55 12.52
N GLN A 146 16.36 -9.38 11.53
CA GLN A 146 17.30 -9.76 10.47
C GLN A 146 17.63 -8.56 9.56
N LEU A 147 16.66 -7.69 9.32
CA LEU A 147 16.80 -6.52 8.45
C LEU A 147 17.30 -5.27 9.18
N ALA A 148 17.22 -5.23 10.51
CA ALA A 148 17.71 -4.11 11.33
C ALA A 148 19.18 -3.77 11.07
N SER A 149 20.00 -4.77 10.74
CA SER A 149 21.42 -4.60 10.37
C SER A 149 21.65 -3.74 9.10
N LYS A 150 20.62 -3.59 8.24
CA LYS A 150 20.69 -2.73 7.04
C LYS A 150 20.39 -1.26 7.34
N LEU A 151 19.87 -0.94 8.53
CA LEU A 151 19.56 0.41 8.93
C LEU A 151 20.81 1.09 9.52
N PRO A 152 21.03 2.39 9.26
CA PRO A 152 22.11 3.14 9.86
C PRO A 152 21.88 3.30 11.37
N VAL A 153 22.97 3.51 12.10
CA VAL A 153 22.92 3.80 13.54
C VAL A 153 22.19 5.12 13.79
N GLY A 154 21.32 5.15 14.80
CA GLY A 154 20.67 6.37 15.30
C GLY A 154 19.20 6.51 14.94
N ILE A 155 18.66 5.65 14.07
CA ILE A 155 17.22 5.56 13.85
C ILE A 155 16.55 4.70 14.93
N SER A 156 15.43 5.19 15.47
CA SER A 156 14.59 4.40 16.36
C SER A 156 13.89 3.29 15.59
N ILE A 157 13.85 2.08 16.15
CA ILE A 157 13.34 0.89 15.49
C ILE A 157 12.17 0.30 16.28
N VAL A 158 11.07 -0.01 15.58
CA VAL A 158 9.98 -0.85 16.11
C VAL A 158 9.92 -2.15 15.32
N LEU A 159 9.95 -3.28 16.02
CA LEU A 159 9.96 -4.60 15.39
C LEU A 159 8.57 -4.99 14.85
N THR A 160 8.53 -5.56 13.66
CA THR A 160 7.31 -6.08 13.00
C THR A 160 7.18 -7.60 13.11
N GLU A 161 7.54 -8.14 14.28
CA GLU A 161 7.44 -9.56 14.60
C GLU A 161 7.20 -9.76 16.11
N ASP A 162 6.78 -10.97 16.48
CA ASP A 162 6.45 -11.33 17.88
C ASP A 162 7.66 -11.69 18.73
N GLU A 163 8.84 -11.79 18.12
CA GLU A 163 10.02 -12.28 18.80
C GLU A 163 10.53 -11.25 19.83
N ARG A 164 10.57 -11.67 21.10
CA ARG A 164 11.26 -10.92 22.15
C ARG A 164 12.75 -11.04 21.90
N VAL A 165 13.30 -10.05 21.23
CA VAL A 165 14.75 -9.95 21.08
C VAL A 165 15.31 -9.15 22.24
N GLU A 166 16.44 -9.61 22.77
CA GLU A 166 17.25 -8.83 23.69
C GLU A 166 17.45 -7.42 23.14
N PRO A 167 17.48 -6.36 23.98
CA PRO A 167 17.56 -4.98 23.51
C PRO A 167 18.76 -4.80 22.57
N THR A 168 18.48 -4.84 21.28
CA THR A 168 19.45 -4.53 20.24
C THR A 168 19.44 -3.03 20.03
N ARG A 169 20.58 -2.48 19.59
CA ARG A 169 20.80 -1.04 19.54
C ARG A 169 19.71 -0.35 18.70
N GLY A 170 18.96 0.56 19.32
CA GLY A 170 17.94 1.40 18.66
C GLY A 170 16.53 0.83 18.67
N VAL A 171 16.30 -0.40 19.15
CA VAL A 171 14.94 -0.96 19.27
C VAL A 171 14.21 -0.33 20.45
N VAL A 172 13.05 0.27 20.17
CA VAL A 172 12.20 0.97 21.15
C VAL A 172 10.86 0.26 21.40
N GLY A 173 10.57 -0.82 20.67
CA GLY A 173 9.37 -1.64 20.89
C GLY A 173 9.09 -2.63 19.76
N ALA A 174 7.93 -3.27 19.84
CA ALA A 174 7.40 -4.17 18.80
C ALA A 174 5.91 -3.87 18.56
N VAL A 175 5.46 -4.02 17.30
CA VAL A 175 4.06 -3.78 16.91
C VAL A 175 3.12 -4.70 17.68
N SER A 176 3.49 -5.97 17.83
CA SER A 176 2.74 -6.98 18.58
C SER A 176 2.43 -6.56 20.02
N GLU A 177 3.38 -5.91 20.70
CA GLU A 177 3.21 -5.40 22.06
C GLU A 177 2.38 -4.11 22.09
N MET A 178 2.57 -3.22 21.11
CA MET A 178 1.74 -2.01 20.96
C MET A 178 0.25 -2.37 20.76
N MET A 179 -0.03 -3.40 19.96
CA MET A 179 -1.40 -3.88 19.71
C MET A 179 -2.10 -4.44 20.95
N LYS A 180 -1.35 -4.84 21.98
CA LYS A 180 -1.87 -5.39 23.25
C LYS A 180 -2.09 -4.33 24.33
N LYS A 181 -1.59 -3.10 24.16
CA LYS A 181 -1.75 -2.04 25.18
C LYS A 181 -3.22 -1.62 25.32
N GLU A 182 -3.61 -1.30 26.55
CA GLU A 182 -4.93 -0.70 26.80
C GLU A 182 -4.99 0.72 26.23
N PRO A 183 -6.11 1.12 25.59
CA PRO A 183 -6.28 2.47 25.10
C PRO A 183 -6.21 3.48 26.26
N ARG A 184 -5.53 4.60 26.04
CA ARG A 184 -5.42 5.68 27.03
C ARG A 184 -6.71 6.52 27.14
N GLY A 185 -7.72 6.21 26.33
CA GLY A 185 -9.00 6.92 26.30
C GLY A 185 -8.97 8.28 25.61
N GLN A 186 -7.79 8.70 25.14
CA GLN A 186 -7.58 9.96 24.44
C GLN A 186 -7.14 9.66 23.01
N ARG A 187 -8.12 9.48 22.11
CA ARG A 187 -7.81 9.27 20.69
C ARG A 187 -6.96 10.46 20.20
N VAL A 188 -5.85 10.18 19.54
CA VAL A 188 -5.02 11.23 18.94
C VAL A 188 -5.88 11.94 17.89
N ARG A 189 -5.99 13.27 18.00
CA ARG A 189 -6.84 14.10 17.14
C ARG A 189 -6.04 15.21 16.47
N ASP A 190 -4.80 14.91 16.07
CA ASP A 190 -4.08 15.81 15.19
C ASP A 190 -4.93 16.01 13.93
N ARG A 191 -5.11 17.27 13.54
CA ARG A 191 -5.96 17.60 12.40
C ARG A 191 -5.19 17.29 11.12
N VAL A 192 -5.51 16.15 10.51
CA VAL A 192 -4.96 15.72 9.22
C VAL A 192 -5.83 16.24 8.08
N HIS A 193 -5.20 16.77 7.05
CA HIS A 193 -5.87 17.32 5.86
C HIS A 193 -5.68 16.44 4.63
N GLN A 194 -6.61 16.52 3.67
CA GLN A 194 -6.53 15.77 2.43
C GLN A 194 -5.28 16.12 1.59
N ASP A 195 -4.75 17.33 1.72
CA ASP A 195 -3.54 17.75 1.00
C ASP A 195 -2.25 17.35 1.72
N ASP A 196 -2.34 16.85 2.96
CA ASP A 196 -1.18 16.33 3.66
C ASP A 196 -0.65 15.08 2.97
N THR A 197 0.67 14.94 2.95
CA THR A 197 1.32 13.74 2.42
C THR A 197 0.99 12.55 3.30
N ALA A 198 0.46 11.48 2.71
CA ALA A 198 0.18 10.23 3.42
C ALA A 198 1.29 9.20 3.16
N VAL A 199 1.80 9.15 1.94
CA VAL A 199 2.85 8.21 1.53
C VAL A 199 3.91 8.90 0.68
N MET A 200 5.16 8.45 0.86
CA MET A 200 6.31 8.81 0.04
C MET A 200 6.94 7.52 -0.49
N LEU A 201 6.69 7.20 -1.76
CA LEU A 201 7.16 5.95 -2.38
C LEU A 201 8.25 6.23 -3.40
N TYR A 202 9.33 5.46 -3.34
CA TYR A 202 10.47 5.65 -4.24
C TYR A 202 10.26 4.94 -5.58
N SER A 203 10.51 5.68 -6.66
CA SER A 203 10.50 5.14 -8.02
C SER A 203 11.88 5.28 -8.63
N SER A 204 12.31 4.26 -9.39
CA SER A 204 13.60 4.26 -10.09
C SER A 204 13.72 5.37 -11.16
N GLY A 205 12.63 6.08 -11.46
CA GLY A 205 12.57 7.04 -12.57
C GLY A 205 12.85 6.39 -13.92
N THR A 206 12.84 7.21 -14.97
CA THR A 206 13.26 6.82 -16.32
C THR A 206 14.70 7.22 -16.62
N THR A 207 15.25 8.17 -15.85
CA THR A 207 16.63 8.65 -15.93
C THR A 207 17.07 9.17 -14.54
N GLY A 208 18.26 8.78 -14.08
CA GLY A 208 18.87 9.29 -12.85
C GLY A 208 18.53 8.53 -11.56
N PRO A 209 18.89 9.10 -10.38
CA PRO A 209 18.68 8.47 -9.08
C PRO A 209 17.18 8.35 -8.75
N SER A 210 16.87 7.38 -7.88
CA SER A 210 15.51 7.13 -7.38
C SER A 210 14.91 8.38 -6.73
N LYS A 211 13.63 8.66 -6.97
CA LYS A 211 12.93 9.85 -6.48
C LYS A 211 11.73 9.46 -5.61
N GLY A 212 11.57 10.15 -4.49
CA GLY A 212 10.38 10.05 -3.64
C GLY A 212 9.16 10.69 -4.31
N VAL A 213 8.12 9.90 -4.51
CA VAL A 213 6.82 10.35 -5.02
C VAL A 213 5.90 10.55 -3.83
N LEU A 214 5.52 11.80 -3.58
CA LEU A 214 4.58 12.18 -2.54
C LEU A 214 3.16 11.97 -3.04
N SER A 215 2.34 11.26 -2.27
CA SER A 215 0.89 11.17 -2.53
C SER A 215 0.14 11.58 -1.28
N SER A 216 -0.86 12.44 -1.47
CA SER A 216 -1.65 12.99 -0.38
C SER A 216 -2.74 12.03 0.11
N HIS A 217 -3.32 12.31 1.28
CA HIS A 217 -4.50 11.60 1.76
C HIS A 217 -5.67 11.67 0.75
N GLY A 218 -5.85 12.81 0.07
CA GLY A 218 -6.85 13.00 -0.97
C GLY A 218 -6.58 12.12 -2.20
N ASN A 219 -5.31 11.96 -2.61
CA ASN A 219 -4.95 11.05 -3.70
C ASN A 219 -5.30 9.59 -3.35
N LEU A 220 -4.95 9.14 -2.14
CA LEU A 220 -5.26 7.78 -1.69
C LEU A 220 -6.77 7.57 -1.49
N THR A 221 -7.47 8.56 -0.95
CA THR A 221 -8.93 8.53 -0.77
C THR A 221 -9.63 8.38 -2.12
N ALA A 222 -9.22 9.13 -3.14
CA ALA A 222 -9.78 9.00 -4.48
C ALA A 222 -9.56 7.59 -5.06
N TYR A 223 -8.37 7.01 -4.85
CA TYR A 223 -8.05 5.66 -5.27
C TYR A 223 -8.91 4.61 -4.55
N VAL A 224 -8.99 4.68 -3.21
CA VAL A 224 -9.79 3.76 -2.40
C VAL A 224 -11.27 3.87 -2.75
N ALA A 225 -11.81 5.09 -2.85
CA ALA A 225 -13.20 5.32 -3.21
C ALA A 225 -13.53 4.62 -4.54
N ARG A 226 -12.64 4.72 -5.52
CA ARG A 226 -12.80 4.04 -6.80
C ARG A 226 -12.85 2.52 -6.64
N MET A 227 -11.92 1.94 -5.89
CA MET A 227 -11.86 0.51 -5.66
C MET A 227 -13.11 -0.01 -4.93
N VAL A 228 -13.57 0.68 -3.89
CA VAL A 228 -14.76 0.29 -3.12
C VAL A 228 -16.02 0.30 -3.99
N THR A 229 -16.15 1.26 -4.92
CA THR A 229 -17.30 1.28 -5.85
C THR A 229 -17.27 0.18 -6.91
N GLU A 230 -16.11 -0.41 -7.19
CA GLU A 230 -15.91 -1.38 -8.27
C GLU A 230 -15.82 -2.84 -7.79
N THR A 231 -15.59 -3.05 -6.49
CA THR A 231 -15.40 -4.38 -5.91
C THR A 231 -16.75 -5.08 -5.72
N SER A 232 -16.90 -6.29 -6.28
CA SER A 232 -18.10 -7.11 -6.07
C SER A 232 -17.95 -7.98 -4.82
N ALA A 233 -19.05 -8.54 -4.31
CA ALA A 233 -19.11 -9.30 -3.05
C ALA A 233 -18.23 -10.58 -2.96
N ARG A 234 -17.43 -10.90 -3.98
CA ARG A 234 -16.65 -12.15 -4.08
C ARG A 234 -15.15 -11.94 -4.28
N ASP A 235 -14.66 -10.71 -4.25
CA ASP A 235 -13.28 -10.41 -4.62
C ASP A 235 -12.36 -10.53 -3.39
N ILE A 236 -11.48 -11.54 -3.39
CA ILE A 236 -10.34 -11.64 -2.46
C ILE A 236 -9.13 -11.03 -3.16
N HIS A 237 -8.54 -9.98 -2.57
CA HIS A 237 -7.34 -9.36 -3.12
C HIS A 237 -6.09 -10.07 -2.60
N LEU A 238 -5.35 -10.72 -3.50
CA LEU A 238 -4.10 -11.39 -3.14
C LEU A 238 -2.95 -10.38 -3.16
N HIS A 239 -2.35 -10.09 -2.01
CA HIS A 239 -1.10 -9.35 -1.97
C HIS A 239 0.05 -10.30 -2.30
N ARG A 240 0.74 -10.09 -3.43
CA ARG A 240 1.88 -10.95 -3.81
C ARG A 240 3.12 -10.64 -2.97
N PRO A 241 3.87 -11.67 -2.52
CA PRO A 241 5.01 -11.51 -1.62
C PRO A 241 6.21 -10.74 -2.21
N ASP A 242 6.39 -10.68 -3.53
CA ASP A 242 7.63 -10.17 -4.16
C ASP A 242 7.43 -8.99 -5.14
N VAL A 243 6.66 -7.96 -4.78
CA VAL A 243 6.61 -6.73 -5.60
C VAL A 243 6.96 -5.52 -4.74
N PRO A 244 8.22 -5.01 -4.81
CA PRO A 244 8.69 -3.86 -4.02
C PRO A 244 8.18 -2.51 -4.53
N HIS A 245 7.32 -2.55 -5.53
CA HIS A 245 6.55 -1.40 -5.96
C HIS A 245 5.12 -1.68 -5.54
N ILE A 246 4.45 -0.73 -4.90
CA ILE A 246 3.00 -0.64 -5.02
C ILE A 246 2.74 -0.35 -6.51
N ARG A 247 2.80 -1.39 -7.34
CA ARG A 247 2.21 -1.41 -8.66
C ARG A 247 0.73 -1.55 -8.39
N THR A 248 0.04 -0.43 -8.50
CA THR A 248 -1.40 -0.31 -8.63
C THR A 248 -1.91 -1.47 -9.50
N THR A 249 -2.61 -2.42 -8.87
CA THR A 249 -3.52 -3.41 -9.47
C THR A 249 -3.09 -4.04 -10.80
N ASN A 250 -2.48 -5.23 -10.76
CA ASN A 250 -2.71 -6.21 -11.82
C ASN A 250 -4.02 -6.95 -11.53
N ILE A 251 -5.12 -6.40 -12.06
CA ILE A 251 -6.42 -7.06 -12.09
C ILE A 251 -6.33 -8.25 -13.06
N ARG A 252 -6.48 -9.48 -12.57
CA ARG A 252 -6.87 -10.62 -13.41
C ARG A 252 -8.33 -10.94 -13.12
N TYR A 253 -9.21 -10.69 -14.09
CA TYR A 253 -10.55 -11.25 -14.09
C TYR A 253 -10.45 -12.76 -14.36
N GLY A 254 -10.80 -13.57 -13.37
CA GLY A 254 -11.09 -14.99 -13.59
C GLY A 254 -12.47 -15.12 -14.21
N HIS A 255 -12.57 -15.11 -15.54
CA HIS A 255 -13.77 -15.62 -16.19
C HIS A 255 -13.77 -17.14 -16.09
N ARG A 256 -14.80 -17.71 -15.44
CA ARG A 256 -15.16 -19.11 -15.66
C ARG A 256 -15.57 -19.24 -17.12
N SER A 257 -14.76 -19.89 -17.93
CA SER A 257 -15.21 -20.44 -19.20
C SER A 257 -16.19 -21.57 -18.90
N HIS A 258 -17.46 -21.32 -19.19
CA HIS A 258 -18.44 -22.39 -19.35
C HIS A 258 -17.99 -23.31 -20.47
N ARG A 259 -18.16 -24.62 -20.24
CA ARG A 259 -17.96 -25.69 -21.23
C ARG A 259 -18.73 -25.36 -22.51
N PHE A 260 -18.05 -25.44 -23.64
CA PHE A 260 -18.67 -25.86 -24.88
C PHE A 260 -18.27 -27.31 -25.13
N ASP A 261 -19.27 -28.16 -25.24
CA ASP A 261 -19.18 -29.55 -25.67
C ASP A 261 -18.97 -29.58 -27.20
N GLY A 262 -18.20 -30.56 -27.68
CA GLY A 262 -18.26 -31.04 -29.07
C GLY A 262 -17.04 -30.78 -29.94
N GLY A 263 -16.27 -31.84 -30.23
CA GLY A 263 -15.37 -31.93 -31.38
C GLY A 263 -14.08 -32.72 -31.14
N ASP A 264 -14.05 -33.96 -31.63
CA ASP A 264 -12.97 -34.96 -31.59
C ASP A 264 -11.63 -34.49 -32.22
N PRO A 265 -10.45 -35.02 -31.83
CA PRO A 265 -9.14 -34.52 -32.21
C PRO A 265 -8.51 -35.29 -33.39
N GLN A 266 -8.13 -34.59 -34.46
CA GLN A 266 -7.11 -35.09 -35.40
C GLN A 266 -6.21 -33.98 -35.94
N GLU A 267 -4.90 -34.27 -35.84
CA GLU A 267 -3.77 -33.85 -36.67
C GLU A 267 -3.57 -32.36 -37.00
N ILE A 268 -2.37 -31.84 -36.69
CA ILE A 268 -1.38 -31.41 -37.70
C ILE A 268 -0.01 -31.18 -37.02
N ARG A 269 0.86 -32.14 -37.30
CA ARG A 269 2.32 -32.11 -37.56
C ARG A 269 3.12 -30.83 -37.27
N ALA A 270 4.13 -31.01 -36.43
CA ALA A 270 5.32 -30.17 -36.33
C ALA A 270 6.19 -30.26 -37.59
N GLN A 271 6.71 -29.12 -38.06
CA GLN A 271 7.93 -29.06 -38.86
C GLN A 271 9.04 -28.44 -38.01
N ARG A 272 10.06 -29.26 -37.77
CA ARG A 272 11.38 -28.88 -37.26
C ARG A 272 12.16 -28.22 -38.39
N HIS A 273 12.90 -27.17 -38.08
CA HIS A 273 14.09 -26.82 -38.84
C HIS A 273 15.28 -26.81 -37.86
N ASP A 274 16.08 -27.86 -37.93
CA ASP A 274 17.46 -27.92 -37.45
C ASP A 274 18.39 -27.78 -38.66
N GLY A 275 19.57 -27.22 -38.40
CA GLY A 275 20.74 -27.19 -39.29
C GLY A 275 21.74 -26.17 -38.74
N SER A 276 22.60 -26.55 -37.77
CA SER A 276 23.99 -27.03 -37.95
C SER A 276 24.82 -26.06 -38.80
N GLY A 277 25.97 -25.52 -38.41
CA GLY A 277 27.03 -26.00 -37.52
C GLY A 277 28.34 -25.50 -38.16
N GLY A 278 29.22 -24.87 -37.39
CA GLY A 278 30.53 -24.43 -37.86
C GLY A 278 31.61 -25.48 -37.58
N GLU A 279 32.57 -25.59 -38.51
CA GLU A 279 34.01 -25.91 -38.37
C GLU A 279 34.50 -26.47 -39.71
N VAL A 280 35.33 -25.70 -40.46
CA VAL A 280 36.80 -25.80 -40.55
C VAL A 280 37.34 -24.44 -41.00
#